data_AF-A0A6J5KI10-F1
#
_entry.id   AF-A0A6J5KI10-F1
#
_cell.length_a   1.000
_cell.length_b   1.000
_cell.length_c   1.000
_cell.angle_alpha   90.00
_cell.angle_beta   90.00
_cell.angle_gamma   90.00
#
_symmetry.space_group_name_H-M   'P 1'
#
loop_
_entity.id
_entity.type
_entity.pdbx_description
1 polymer ?
#
loop_
_entity_poly.entity_id
_entity_poly.type
_entity_poly.pdbx_seq_one_letter_code
_entity_poly.pdbx_strand_id
1 'polypeptide(L)'
;MGPKTAVSEGDLFRHPLREQINLKHPLVRLADLINWDRLGSSMSASFVSRKGRPATSPRLIAGLLYLQHAFDLSDEEVVWQWVENPYWVRRETGKV
;
A
#
# COMPACT_ATOMS: atom_id res chain seq x y z
N MET A 1 15.93 -41.56 3.79
CA MET A 1 15.52 -40.25 4.35
C MET A 1 15.22 -39.32 3.19
N GLY A 2 13.95 -38.93 3.01
CA GLY A 2 13.57 -37.98 1.95
C GLY A 2 14.11 -36.57 2.23
N PRO A 3 14.26 -35.72 1.21
CA PRO A 3 14.76 -34.36 1.42
C PRO A 3 13.79 -33.60 2.33
N LYS A 4 14.32 -33.01 3.41
CA LYS A 4 13.57 -32.09 4.27
C LYS A 4 13.14 -30.90 3.42
N THR A 5 11.83 -30.74 3.24
CA THR A 5 11.24 -29.53 2.67
C THR A 5 11.76 -28.35 3.48
N ALA A 6 12.54 -27.48 2.84
CA ALA A 6 12.99 -26.25 3.47
C ALA A 6 11.74 -25.44 3.81
N VAL A 7 11.40 -25.39 5.10
CA VAL A 7 10.42 -24.44 5.61
C VAL A 7 10.99 -23.08 5.27
N SER A 8 10.29 -22.34 4.40
CA SER A 8 10.55 -20.92 4.22
C SER A 8 10.47 -20.31 5.62
N GLU A 9 11.62 -19.91 6.16
CA GLU A 9 11.68 -19.01 7.32
C GLU A 9 10.96 -17.74 6.88
N GLY A 10 9.64 -17.71 7.12
CA GLY A 10 8.84 -16.51 6.99
C GLY A 10 9.52 -15.45 7.81
N ASP A 11 9.77 -14.30 7.18
CA ASP A 11 10.46 -13.10 7.65
C ASP A 11 10.24 -12.85 9.16
N LEU A 12 11.02 -13.53 10.02
CA LEU A 12 10.75 -13.70 11.46
C LEU A 12 10.78 -12.36 12.22
N PHE A 13 11.34 -11.34 11.59
CA PHE A 13 11.57 -10.00 12.13
C PHE A 13 10.68 -8.93 11.49
N ARG A 14 9.86 -9.27 10.49
CA ARG A 14 8.84 -8.35 9.98
C ARG A 14 7.50 -8.72 10.56
N HIS A 15 7.14 -8.06 11.67
CA HIS A 15 5.74 -8.03 12.08
C HIS A 15 4.91 -7.45 10.92
N PRO A 16 4.00 -8.23 10.33
CA PRO A 16 3.12 -7.75 9.28
C PRO A 16 2.39 -6.52 9.79
N LEU A 17 2.31 -5.46 8.98
CA LEU A 17 1.58 -4.24 9.33
C LEU A 17 0.14 -4.55 9.80
N ARG A 18 -0.46 -5.61 9.25
CA ARG A 18 -1.80 -6.09 9.63
C ARG A 18 -1.92 -6.49 11.10
N GLU A 19 -0.83 -6.90 11.75
CA GLU A 19 -0.77 -7.21 13.18
C GLU A 19 -0.60 -5.96 14.05
N GLN A 20 -0.14 -4.85 13.45
CA GLN A 20 0.12 -3.58 14.14
C GLN A 20 -1.07 -2.60 14.08
N ILE A 21 -2.06 -2.87 13.21
CA ILE A 21 -3.20 -1.97 12.96
C ILE A 21 -4.52 -2.63 13.32
N ASN A 22 -5.48 -1.85 13.81
CA ASN A 22 -6.83 -2.33 14.01
C ASN A 22 -7.53 -2.52 12.65
N LEU A 23 -7.84 -3.77 12.29
CA LEU A 23 -8.52 -4.10 11.03
C LEU A 23 -9.94 -3.53 10.92
N LYS A 24 -10.56 -3.14 12.04
CA LYS A 24 -11.88 -2.47 12.04
C LYS A 24 -11.80 -0.97 11.77
N HIS A 25 -10.59 -0.41 11.63
CA HIS A 25 -10.39 1.01 11.38
C HIS A 25 -11.07 1.45 10.07
N PRO A 26 -11.73 2.63 10.01
CA PRO A 26 -12.44 3.09 8.83
C PRO A 26 -11.62 3.10 7.54
N LEU A 27 -10.34 3.51 7.60
CA LEU A 27 -9.45 3.49 6.44
C LEU A 27 -9.13 2.09 5.93
N VAL A 28 -9.01 1.10 6.82
CA VAL A 28 -8.79 -0.30 6.42
C VAL A 28 -10.03 -0.82 5.70
N ARG A 29 -11.21 -0.58 6.28
CA ARG A 29 -12.49 -0.95 5.66
C ARG A 29 -12.70 -0.27 4.31
N LEU A 30 -12.41 1.03 4.22
CA LEU A 30 -12.49 1.77 2.97
C LEU A 30 -11.56 1.17 1.91
N ALA A 31 -10.34 0.82 2.30
CA ALA A 31 -9.38 0.21 1.42
C ALA A 31 -9.81 -1.18 0.92
N ASP A 32 -10.63 -1.92 1.67
CA ASP A 32 -11.19 -3.20 1.21
C ASP A 32 -12.41 -3.00 0.28
N LEU A 33 -13.13 -1.89 0.39
CA LEU A 33 -14.30 -1.57 -0.44
C LEU A 33 -13.92 -1.03 -1.83
N ILE A 34 -12.75 -0.41 -1.97
CA ILE A 34 -12.30 0.17 -3.24
C ILE A 34 -11.83 -0.95 -4.19
N ASN A 35 -12.40 -0.98 -5.40
CA ASN A 35 -11.92 -1.84 -6.48
C ASN A 35 -10.62 -1.28 -7.08
N TRP A 36 -9.48 -1.67 -6.48
CA TRP A 36 -8.16 -1.21 -6.89
C TRP A 36 -7.73 -1.73 -8.26
N ASP A 37 -8.17 -2.91 -8.68
CA ASP A 37 -7.83 -3.47 -9.99
C ASP A 37 -8.46 -2.65 -11.12
N ARG A 38 -9.71 -2.21 -10.94
CA ARG A 38 -10.37 -1.31 -11.88
C ARG A 38 -9.67 0.05 -11.95
N LEU A 39 -9.32 0.62 -10.80
CA LEU A 39 -8.62 1.90 -10.72
C LEU A 39 -7.21 1.82 -11.33
N GLY A 40 -6.51 0.71 -11.07
CA GLY A 40 -5.22 0.40 -11.67
C GLY A 40 -5.31 0.25 -13.17
N SER A 41 -6.30 -0.48 -13.69
CA SER A 41 -6.52 -0.66 -15.12
C SER A 41 -6.83 0.65 -15.83
N SER A 42 -7.72 1.48 -15.27
CA SER A 42 -8.07 2.78 -15.88
C SER A 42 -6.89 3.75 -15.90
N MET A 43 -6.05 3.73 -14.86
CA MET A 43 -4.87 4.59 -14.78
C MET A 43 -3.70 4.04 -15.59
N SER A 44 -3.58 2.72 -15.76
CA SER A 44 -2.47 2.10 -16.47
C SER A 44 -2.30 2.63 -17.90
N ALA A 45 -3.40 2.94 -18.58
CA ALA A 45 -3.39 3.51 -19.92
C ALA A 45 -2.76 4.91 -19.98
N SER A 46 -2.90 5.70 -18.93
CA SER A 46 -2.41 7.08 -18.86
C SER A 46 -0.96 7.19 -18.36
N PHE A 47 -0.47 6.18 -17.63
CA PHE A 47 0.86 6.18 -17.01
C PHE A 47 1.87 5.25 -17.71
N VAL A 48 1.62 4.84 -18.96
CA VAL A 48 2.56 4.01 -19.73
C VAL A 48 3.83 4.81 -20.06
N SER A 49 4.86 4.68 -19.23
CA SER A 49 6.19 5.17 -19.57
C SER A 49 7.06 4.05 -20.14
N ARG A 50 7.59 4.26 -21.35
CA ARG A 50 8.54 3.33 -22.01
C ARG A 50 10.01 3.61 -21.67
N LYS A 51 10.31 4.68 -20.90
CA LYS A 51 11.66 5.06 -20.45
C LYS A 51 11.60 5.70 -19.06
N GLY A 52 12.54 5.36 -18.18
CA GLY A 52 12.67 5.95 -16.84
C GLY A 52 12.02 5.13 -15.72
N ARG A 53 11.78 5.76 -14.56
CA ARG A 53 11.21 5.10 -13.37
C ARG A 53 9.78 4.60 -13.68
N PRO A 54 9.43 3.35 -13.30
CA PRO A 54 8.07 2.83 -13.45
C PRO A 54 7.05 3.75 -12.78
N ALA A 55 5.84 3.77 -13.33
CA ALA A 55 4.75 4.52 -12.75
C ALA A 55 4.47 4.05 -11.31
N THR A 56 4.30 5.03 -10.42
CA THR A 56 3.88 4.79 -9.04
C THR A 56 2.52 4.07 -9.03
N SER A 57 2.31 3.17 -8.06
CA SER A 57 1.06 2.45 -7.88
C SER A 57 -0.14 3.42 -7.89
N PRO A 58 -1.14 3.25 -8.78
CA PRO A 58 -2.38 4.04 -8.80
C PRO A 58 -3.07 4.13 -7.44
N ARG A 59 -2.98 3.05 -6.65
CA ARG A 59 -3.50 3.01 -5.28
C ARG A 59 -2.76 3.97 -4.34
N LEU A 60 -1.44 4.10 -4.47
CA LEU A 60 -0.67 5.03 -3.65
C LEU A 60 -1.10 6.47 -3.95
N ILE A 61 -1.17 6.84 -5.23
CA ILE A 61 -1.58 8.18 -5.65
C ILE A 61 -3.00 8.49 -5.16
N ALA A 62 -3.96 7.60 -5.43
CA ALA A 62 -5.34 7.77 -5.00
C ALA A 62 -5.47 7.82 -3.46
N GLY A 63 -4.68 7.02 -2.74
CA GLY A 63 -4.63 7.03 -1.28
C GLY A 63 -4.12 8.35 -0.72
N LEU A 64 -3.01 8.88 -1.24
CA LEU A 64 -2.45 10.16 -0.80
C LEU A 64 -3.42 11.31 -1.06
N LEU A 65 -4.02 11.38 -2.25
CA LEU A 65 -5.02 12.40 -2.59
C LEU A 65 -6.26 12.32 -1.69
N TYR A 66 -6.70 11.10 -1.35
CA TYR A 66 -7.79 10.92 -0.41
C TYR A 66 -7.44 11.42 0.99
N LEU A 67 -6.25 11.07 1.50
CA LEU A 67 -5.81 11.47 2.84
C LEU A 67 -5.60 12.99 2.91
N GLN A 68 -5.01 13.59 1.88
CA GLN A 68 -4.88 15.03 1.74
C GLN A 68 -6.23 15.73 1.90
N HIS A 69 -7.23 15.29 1.12
CA HIS A 69 -8.53 15.92 1.11
C HIS A 69 -9.35 15.62 2.36
N ALA A 70 -9.30 14.40 2.89
CA ALA A 70 -10.10 13.98 4.03
C ALA A 70 -9.63 14.61 5.36
N PHE A 71 -8.34 14.97 5.45
CA PHE A 71 -7.74 15.56 6.65
C PHE A 71 -7.34 17.04 6.47
N ASP A 72 -7.70 17.66 5.34
CA ASP A 72 -7.40 19.07 5.02
C ASP A 72 -5.91 19.42 5.16
N LEU A 73 -5.05 18.60 4.56
CA LEU A 73 -3.59 18.70 4.68
C LEU A 73 -2.95 19.28 3.42
N SER A 74 -1.80 19.93 3.59
CA SER A 74 -0.90 20.26 2.47
C SER A 74 -0.20 19.00 1.92
N ASP A 75 0.37 19.12 0.71
CA ASP A 75 1.13 18.04 0.09
C ASP A 75 2.30 17.57 0.98
N GLU A 76 2.98 18.52 1.64
CA GLU A 76 4.09 18.25 2.55
C GLU A 76 3.62 17.55 3.83
N GLU A 77 2.53 18.01 4.43
CA GLU A 77 1.97 17.42 5.66
C GLU A 77 1.46 15.99 5.45
N VAL A 78 0.88 15.72 4.28
CA VAL A 78 0.48 14.36 3.89
C VAL A 78 1.67 13.42 3.87
N VAL A 79 2.80 13.85 3.31
CA VAL A 79 4.03 13.04 3.27
C VAL A 79 4.56 12.79 4.67
N TRP A 80 4.55 13.79 5.55
CA TRP A 80 4.96 13.63 6.94
C TRP A 80 4.06 12.65 7.71
N GLN A 81 2.74 12.86 7.68
CA GLN A 81 1.80 11.96 8.35
C GLN A 81 1.80 10.56 7.76
N TRP A 82 2.05 10.40 6.45
CA TRP A 82 2.20 9.08 5.84
C TRP A 82 3.34 8.28 6.46
N VAL A 83 4.46 8.92 6.78
CA VAL A 83 5.63 8.24 7.38
C VAL A 83 5.35 7.85 8.84
N GLU A 84 4.61 8.70 9.57
CA GLU A 84 4.35 8.52 11.00
C GLU A 84 3.14 7.63 11.30
N ASN A 85 2.14 7.57 10.42
CA ASN A 85 0.87 6.90 10.68
C ASN A 85 0.82 5.47 10.09
N PRO A 86 0.78 4.41 10.93
CA PRO A 86 0.75 3.03 10.44
C PRO A 86 -0.53 2.67 9.68
N TYR A 87 -1.63 3.41 9.86
CA TYR A 87 -2.86 3.20 9.08
C TYR A 87 -2.78 3.73 7.65
N TRP A 88 -1.81 4.60 7.37
CA TRP A 88 -1.67 5.25 6.06
C TRP A 88 -0.67 4.49 5.21
N VAL A 89 0.44 4.02 5.82
CA VAL A 89 1.42 3.20 5.15
C VAL A 89 0.78 1.91 4.64
N ARG A 90 0.95 1.61 3.35
CA ARG A 90 0.89 0.22 2.88
C ARG A 90 2.27 -0.16 2.40
N ARG A 91 3.01 -0.91 3.21
CA ARG A 91 4.18 -1.63 2.68
C ARG A 91 3.62 -2.73 1.81
N GLU A 92 3.83 -2.64 0.51
CA GLU A 92 3.58 -3.76 -0.37
C GLU A 92 4.45 -4.90 0.13
N THR A 93 3.85 -5.88 0.82
CA THR A 93 4.51 -7.14 1.11
C THR A 93 4.97 -7.65 -0.23
N GLY A 94 6.28 -7.73 -0.41
CA GLY A 94 6.90 -8.24 -1.62
C GLY A 94 6.15 -9.50 -2.03
N LYS A 95 5.70 -9.52 -3.28
CA LYS A 95 5.32 -10.78 -3.91
C LYS A 95 6.53 -11.71 -3.74
N VAL A 96 6.27 -12.84 -3.11
CA VAL A 96 7.07 -14.07 -3.30
C VAL A 96 6.89 -14.50 -4.75
#